data_AF-A0A355RCZ9-F1
#
_entry.id   AF-A0A355RCZ9-F1
#
_cell.length_a   1.000
_cell.length_b   1.000
_cell.length_c   1.000
_cell.angle_alpha   90.00
_cell.angle_beta   90.00
_cell.angle_gamma   90.00
#
_symmetry.space_group_name_H-M   'P 1'
#
loop_
_entity.id
_entity.type
_entity.pdbx_description
1 polymer ?
#
loop_
_entity_poly.entity_id
_entity_poly.type
_entity_poly.pdbx_seq_one_letter_code
_entity_poly.pdbx_strand_id
1 'polypeptide(L)' 'MHFPPYDNKNQPIVDVEDSRVPLNYFNIVKLKKGEAFSYQVPGYETCIAPATGSVDVDVEGQAYAALGNR' A
#
# COMPACT_ATOMS: atom_id res chain seq x y z
N MET A 1 -14.51 -8.06 -4.21
CA MET A 1 -13.90 -7.31 -5.32
C MET A 1 -12.69 -8.11 -5.78
N HIS A 2 -12.65 -8.59 -7.04
CA HIS A 2 -11.53 -9.39 -7.57
C HIS A 2 -10.94 -8.66 -8.77
N PHE A 3 -9.71 -8.17 -8.63
CA PHE A 3 -8.89 -7.72 -9.75
C PHE A 3 -8.06 -8.93 -10.22
N PRO A 4 -8.00 -9.23 -11.53
CA PRO A 4 -7.08 -10.24 -12.04
C PRO A 4 -5.64 -9.90 -11.65
N PRO A 5 -4.78 -10.90 -11.37
CA PRO A 5 -3.37 -10.63 -11.10
C PRO A 5 -2.68 -9.98 -12.31
N TYR A 6 -2.05 -8.84 -12.09
CA TYR A 6 -1.12 -8.21 -13.04
C TYR A 6 0.01 -7.51 -12.29
N ASP A 7 1.06 -7.12 -13.01
CA ASP A 7 2.09 -6.25 -12.46
C ASP A 7 1.63 -4.79 -12.56
N ASN A 8 1.18 -4.23 -11.43
CA ASN A 8 0.80 -2.83 -11.32
C ASN A 8 2.01 -1.90 -11.18
N LYS A 9 3.26 -2.41 -11.20
CA LYS A 9 4.50 -1.60 -11.10
C LYS A 9 4.52 -0.69 -9.86
N ASN A 10 3.94 -1.18 -8.76
CA ASN A 10 3.71 -0.43 -7.52
C ASN A 10 2.89 0.86 -7.68
N GLN A 11 2.19 1.03 -8.81
CA GLN A 11 1.23 2.11 -9.04
C GLN A 11 -0.14 1.73 -8.48
N PRO A 12 -0.93 2.70 -8.00
CA PRO A 12 -2.29 2.46 -7.51
C PRO A 12 -3.13 1.69 -8.53
N ILE A 13 -3.84 0.66 -8.07
CA ILE A 13 -4.83 -0.08 -8.86
C ILE A 13 -6.12 0.75 -8.93
N VAL A 14 -6.46 1.41 -7.82
CA VAL A 14 -7.46 2.47 -7.73
C VAL A 14 -6.75 3.67 -7.13
N ASP A 15 -6.65 4.74 -7.91
CA ASP A 15 -6.04 5.99 -7.46
C ASP A 15 -7.08 6.91 -6.80
N VAL A 16 -6.62 7.99 -6.19
CA VAL A 16 -7.48 9.02 -5.62
C VAL A 16 -8.44 9.56 -6.67
N GLU A 17 -9.67 9.91 -6.24
CA GLU A 17 -10.71 10.45 -7.12
C GLU A 17 -11.08 9.54 -8.32
N ASP A 18 -10.92 8.20 -8.22
CA ASP A 18 -11.43 7.28 -9.25
C ASP A 18 -12.92 7.52 -9.48
N SER A 19 -13.30 7.68 -10.75
CA SER A 19 -14.65 8.08 -11.14
C SER A 19 -15.76 7.09 -10.76
N ARG A 20 -15.41 5.84 -10.46
CA ARG A 20 -16.36 4.78 -10.08
C ARG A 20 -16.39 4.57 -8.58
N VAL A 21 -15.26 4.74 -7.91
CA VAL A 21 -15.09 4.51 -6.47
C VAL A 21 -14.32 5.68 -5.82
N PRO A 22 -14.90 6.89 -5.78
CA PRO A 22 -14.17 8.11 -5.40
C PRO A 22 -13.69 8.12 -3.95
N LEU A 23 -14.26 7.27 -3.09
CA LEU A 23 -13.90 7.16 -1.67
C LEU A 23 -12.92 6.03 -1.38
N ASN A 24 -12.33 5.40 -2.41
CA ASN A 24 -11.40 4.30 -2.23
C ASN A 24 -10.06 4.56 -2.92
N TYR A 25 -8.98 4.28 -2.19
CA TYR A 25 -7.64 4.11 -2.71
C TYR A 25 -7.21 2.65 -2.50
N PHE A 26 -6.60 2.03 -3.51
CA PHE A 26 -6.09 0.66 -3.37
C PHE A 26 -4.82 0.45 -4.18
N ASN A 27 -3.76 -0.01 -3.52
CA ASN A 27 -2.49 -0.33 -4.15
C ASN A 27 -1.93 -1.64 -3.58
N ILE A 28 -1.38 -2.49 -4.46
CA ILE A 28 -0.57 -3.65 -4.06
C ILE A 28 0.87 -3.27 -4.31
N VAL A 29 1.66 -3.14 -3.24
CA VAL A 29 3.08 -2.80 -3.33
C VAL A 29 3.89 -4.07 -3.13
N LYS A 30 4.82 -4.35 -4.06
CA LYS A 30 5.79 -5.43 -3.98
C LYS A 30 7.18 -4.83 -3.83
N LEU A 31 7.88 -5.20 -2.76
CA LEU A 31 9.24 -4.75 -2.47
C LEU A 31 10.19 -5.94 -2.42
N LYS A 32 11.42 -5.73 -2.87
CA LYS A 32 12.56 -6.59 -2.56
C LYS A 32 13.19 -6.13 -1.25
N LYS A 33 13.98 -7.01 -0.64
CA LYS A 33 14.73 -6.69 0.59
C LYS A 33 15.60 -5.44 0.37
N GLY A 34 15.42 -4.44 1.23
CA GLY A 34 16.15 -3.17 1.17
C GLY A 34 15.50 -2.10 0.29
N GLU A 35 14.43 -2.41 -0.43
CA GLU A 35 13.64 -1.40 -1.13
C GLU A 35 12.66 -0.73 -0.16
N ALA A 36 12.33 0.53 -0.45
CA ALA A 36 11.38 1.32 0.31
C ALA A 36 10.32 1.90 -0.63
N PHE A 37 9.15 2.18 -0.09
CA PHE A 37 8.07 2.85 -0.79
C PHE A 37 7.46 3.90 0.12
N SER A 38 7.28 5.11 -0.40
CA SER A 38 6.70 6.22 0.33
C SER A 38 5.47 6.70 -0.42
N TYR A 39 4.40 6.99 0.30
CA TYR A 39 3.15 7.48 -0.27
C TYR A 39 2.44 8.43 0.69
N GLN A 40 1.60 9.29 0.12
CA GLN A 40 0.63 10.11 0.83
C GLN A 40 -0.63 10.19 -0.04
N VAL A 41 -1.80 10.10 0.59
CA VAL A 41 -3.11 10.23 -0.08
C VAL A 41 -4.00 11.18 0.73
N PRO A 42 -3.82 12.50 0.57
CA PRO A 42 -4.58 13.50 1.32
C PRO A 42 -6.09 13.29 1.20
N GLY A 43 -6.81 13.40 2.32
CA GLY A 43 -8.26 13.19 2.35
C GLY A 43 -8.70 11.74 2.55
N TYR A 44 -7.75 10.79 2.61
CA TYR A 44 -8.02 9.37 2.83
C TYR A 44 -7.34 8.88 4.11
N GLU A 45 -8.07 8.10 4.90
CA GLU A 45 -7.47 7.24 5.91
C GLU A 45 -6.86 6.02 5.23
N THR A 46 -5.69 5.56 5.71
CA THR A 46 -5.00 4.41 5.10
C THR A 46 -4.63 3.35 6.11
N CYS A 47 -4.50 2.12 5.60
CA CYS A 47 -4.07 0.95 6.36
C CYS A 47 -3.07 0.17 5.52
N ILE A 48 -1.94 -0.20 6.11
CA ILE A 48 -0.93 -1.07 5.49
C ILE A 48 -1.16 -2.48 6.03
N ALA A 49 -1.50 -3.41 5.13
CA ALA A 49 -1.74 -4.81 5.45
C ALA A 49 -0.68 -5.70 4.76
N PRO A 50 0.33 -6.21 5.48
CA PRO A 50 1.29 -7.15 4.92
C PRO A 50 0.58 -8.45 4.50
N ALA A 51 0.58 -8.73 3.19
CA ALA A 51 0.00 -9.95 2.65
C ALA A 51 0.98 -11.14 2.68
N THR A 52 2.28 -10.87 2.60
CA THR A 52 3.35 -11.87 2.69
C THR A 52 4.64 -11.20 3.18
N GLY A 53 5.37 -11.88 4.06
CA GLY A 53 6.66 -11.40 4.56
C GLY A 53 6.53 -10.41 5.72
N SER A 54 7.52 -9.53 5.86
CA SER A 54 7.54 -8.46 6.87
C SER A 54 8.06 -7.14 6.31
N VAL A 55 7.63 -6.04 6.92
CA VAL A 55 8.02 -4.68 6.54
C VAL A 55 8.18 -3.81 7.79
N ASP A 56 9.12 -2.88 7.73
CA ASP A 56 9.22 -1.78 8.70
C ASP A 56 8.41 -0.60 8.16
N VAL A 57 7.55 -0.03 9.00
CA VAL A 57 6.68 1.10 8.63
C VAL A 57 7.04 2.30 9.48
N ASP A 58 7.23 3.45 8.85
CA ASP A 58 7.33 4.76 9.51
C ASP A 58 6.12 5.61 9.12
N VAL A 59 5.43 6.16 10.12
CA VAL A 59 4.34 7.11 9.93
C VAL A 59 4.65 8.36 10.72
N GLU A 60 4.97 9.45 10.02
CA GLU A 60 5.28 10.75 10.62
C GLU A 60 6.38 10.67 11.72
N GLY A 61 7.40 9.83 11.51
CA GLY A 61 8.48 9.60 12.46
C GLY A 61 8.17 8.58 13.57
N GLN A 62 6.96 8.01 13.59
CA GLN A 62 6.62 6.87 14.43
C GLN A 62 6.95 5.56 13.71
N ALA A 63 7.93 4.83 14.24
CA ALA A 63 8.39 3.58 13.68
C ALA A 63 7.63 2.35 14.25
N TYR A 64 7.31 1.41 13.36
CA TYR A 64 6.76 0.09 13.63
C TYR A 64 7.60 -0.95 12.88
N ALA A 65 8.44 -1.67 13.62
CA ALA A 65 9.35 -2.64 13.02
C ALA A 65 8.70 -4.01 12.82
N ALA A 66 9.13 -4.73 11.78
CA ALA A 66 8.81 -6.12 11.50
C ALA A 66 7.30 -6.47 11.51
N LEU A 67 6.44 -5.57 10.98
CA LEU A 67 5.02 -5.85 10.79
C LEU A 67 4.85 -6.95 9.73
N GLY A 68 4.10 -8.00 10.05
CA GLY A 68 3.90 -9.16 9.17
C GLY A 68 4.00 -10.49 9.94
N ASN A 69 4.55 -11.54 9.30
CA ASN A 69 4.83 -12.91 9.82
C ASN A 69 3.95 -14.06 9.28
N ARG A 70 3.12 -13.82 8.26
CA ARG A 70 2.37 -14.87 7.57
C ARG A 70 2.60 -14.84 6.07
#